data_AF-Q5SBI4-F1
#
_entry.id   AF-Q5SBI4-F1
#
_cell.length_a   1.000
_cell.length_b   1.000
_cell.length_c   1.000
_cell.angle_alpha   90.00
_cell.angle_beta   90.00
_cell.angle_gamma   90.00
#
_symmetry.space_group_name_H-M   'P 1'
#
loop_
_entity.id
_entity.type
_entity.pdbx_description
1 polymer ?
#
loop_
_entity_poly.entity_id
_entity_poly.type
_entity_poly.pdbx_seq_one_letter_code
_entity_poly.pdbx_strand_id
1 'polypeptide(L)'
;MLQPRIVGNEHYETALRVKETLQRYKELQDIIAILGLDELSEEDRLTVARARKIERFLSQPFFVAEVFTGSPGKYVGLAETIRGFQLILSGELDGLPEQAFYLVGNIDEASTKAINLEEESKLKK
;
A
#
# COMPACT_ATOMS: atom_id res chain seq x y z
N MET A 1 -15.11 -9.82 14.89
CA MET A 1 -14.01 -8.85 15.08
C MET A 1 -12.71 -9.60 15.30
N LEU A 2 -11.58 -9.09 14.80
CA LEU A 2 -10.24 -9.64 15.07
C LEU A 2 -9.99 -9.59 16.59
N GLN A 3 -9.36 -10.62 17.18
CA GLN A 3 -9.07 -10.66 18.62
C GLN A 3 -7.57 -10.86 18.84
N PRO A 4 -6.89 -10.00 19.62
CA PRO A 4 -5.44 -10.08 19.84
C PRO A 4 -4.99 -11.45 20.38
N ARG A 5 -5.80 -12.07 21.26
CA ARG A 5 -5.49 -13.40 21.84
C ARG A 5 -5.43 -14.55 20.81
N ILE A 6 -6.00 -14.35 19.62
CA ILE A 6 -6.05 -15.37 18.56
C ILE A 6 -4.95 -15.12 17.53
N VAL A 7 -4.78 -13.87 17.10
CA VAL A 7 -3.87 -13.51 15.98
C VAL A 7 -2.51 -12.95 16.42
N GLY A 8 -2.34 -12.67 17.71
CA GLY A 8 -1.20 -11.94 18.24
C GLY A 8 -1.41 -10.42 18.19
N ASN A 9 -0.72 -9.69 19.08
CA ASN A 9 -0.82 -8.24 19.18
C ASN A 9 -0.32 -7.54 17.91
N GLU A 10 0.80 -8.02 17.35
CA GLU A 10 1.43 -7.38 16.19
C GLU A 10 0.52 -7.34 14.96
N HIS A 11 -0.10 -8.47 14.63
CA HIS A 11 -1.07 -8.54 13.54
C HIS A 11 -2.30 -7.66 13.85
N TYR A 12 -2.81 -7.74 15.08
CA TYR A 12 -3.98 -6.97 15.48
C TYR A 12 -3.77 -5.46 15.34
N GLU A 13 -2.68 -4.93 15.91
CA GLU A 13 -2.35 -3.51 15.86
C GLU A 13 -2.10 -3.04 14.42
N THR A 14 -1.39 -3.84 13.62
CA THR A 14 -1.16 -3.53 12.21
C THR A 14 -2.47 -3.43 11.44
N ALA A 15 -3.38 -4.40 11.62
CA ALA A 15 -4.69 -4.39 10.97
C ALA A 15 -5.59 -3.25 11.45
N LEU A 16 -5.51 -2.86 12.72
CA LEU A 16 -6.26 -1.72 13.27
C LEU A 16 -5.79 -0.41 12.63
N ARG A 17 -4.48 -0.16 12.60
CA ARG A 17 -3.89 1.04 12.00
C ARG A 17 -4.16 1.14 10.50
N VAL A 18 -4.13 0.02 9.77
CA VAL A 18 -4.54 -0.02 8.35
C VAL A 18 -5.98 0.46 8.19
N LYS A 19 -6.90 -0.04 9.03
CA LYS A 19 -8.32 0.37 8.99
C LYS A 19 -8.51 1.84 9.31
N GLU A 20 -7.85 2.35 10.35
CA GLU A 20 -7.91 3.76 10.72
C GLU A 20 -7.42 4.66 9.58
N THR A 21 -6.31 4.29 8.94
CA THR A 21 -5.74 5.03 7.81
C THR A 21 -6.70 5.05 6.61
N LEU A 22 -7.30 3.91 6.27
CA LEU A 22 -8.27 3.82 5.18
C LEU A 22 -9.59 4.54 5.50
N GLN A 23 -10.03 4.51 6.75
CA GLN A 23 -11.22 5.23 7.20
C GLN A 23 -11.00 6.75 7.10
N ARG A 24 -9.85 7.25 7.56
CA ARG A 24 -9.48 8.66 7.43
C ARG A 24 -9.37 9.08 5.96
N TYR A 25 -8.80 8.24 5.11
CA TYR A 25 -8.75 8.50 3.67
C TYR A 25 -10.16 8.61 3.06
N LYS A 26 -11.09 7.73 3.43
CA LYS A 26 -12.48 7.79 2.96
C LYS A 26 -13.19 9.08 3.36
N GLU A 27 -12.96 9.60 4.57
CA GLU A 27 -13.49 10.89 5.01
C GLU A 27 -12.91 12.06 4.20
N LEU A 28 -11.64 11.96 3.82
CA LEU A 28 -10.96 12.98 3.01
C LEU A 28 -11.35 12.91 1.52
N GLN A 29 -11.84 11.77 1.02
CA GLN A 29 -12.21 11.62 -0.40
C GLN A 29 -13.29 12.60 -0.86
N ASP A 30 -14.32 12.84 -0.03
CA ASP A 30 -15.39 13.78 -0.36
C ASP A 30 -14.85 15.22 -0.44
N ILE A 31 -13.95 15.58 0.47
CA ILE A 31 -13.28 16.89 0.48
C ILE A 31 -12.40 17.04 -0.78
N ILE A 32 -11.59 16.02 -1.10
CA ILE A 32 -10.72 16.00 -2.29
C ILE A 32 -11.55 16.14 -3.57
N ALA A 33 -12.72 15.49 -3.65
CA ALA A 33 -13.58 15.55 -4.82
C ALA A 33 -14.19 16.94 -5.06
N ILE A 34 -14.40 17.72 -3.99
CA ILE A 34 -15.00 19.06 -4.07
C ILE A 34 -13.94 20.15 -4.21
N LEU A 35 -12.89 20.11 -3.38
CA LEU A 35 -11.91 21.19 -3.23
C LEU A 35 -10.58 20.90 -3.94
N GLY A 36 -10.25 19.63 -4.17
CA GLY A 36 -8.94 19.21 -4.68
C GLY A 36 -7.98 18.78 -3.58
N LEU A 37 -6.88 18.11 -3.98
CA LEU A 37 -5.88 17.56 -3.05
C LEU A 37 -5.01 18.64 -2.39
N ASP A 38 -4.80 19.77 -3.07
CA ASP A 38 -3.91 20.85 -2.62
C ASP A 38 -4.47 21.63 -1.43
N GLU A 39 -5.78 21.54 -1.18
CA GLU A 39 -6.48 22.19 -0.06
C GLU A 39 -6.35 21.42 1.26
N LEU A 40 -5.75 20.23 1.24
CA LEU A 40 -5.52 19.44 2.44
C LEU A 40 -4.27 19.88 3.19
N SER A 41 -4.30 19.72 4.52
CA SER A 41 -3.11 19.86 5.36
C SER A 41 -1.98 18.92 4.91
N GLU A 42 -0.72 19.24 5.22
CA GLU A 42 0.41 18.34 4.91
C GLU A 42 0.24 16.94 5.52
N GLU A 43 -0.30 16.87 6.73
CA GLU A 43 -0.58 15.61 7.44
C GLU A 43 -1.69 14.80 6.75
N ASP A 44 -2.77 15.45 6.32
CA ASP A 44 -3.85 14.79 5.58
C ASP A 44 -3.37 14.31 4.21
N ARG A 45 -2.55 15.11 3.50
CA ARG A 45 -1.93 14.70 2.22
C ARG A 45 -1.05 13.47 2.40
N LEU A 46 -0.26 13.42 3.47
CA LEU A 46 0.58 12.28 3.79
C LEU A 46 -0.26 11.04 4.14
N THR A 47 -1.35 11.23 4.89
CA THR A 47 -2.32 10.16 5.18
C THR A 47 -2.95 9.60 3.90
N VAL A 48 -3.37 10.47 2.99
CA VAL A 48 -3.92 10.09 1.67
C VAL A 48 -2.89 9.32 0.86
N ALA A 49 -1.65 9.80 0.79
CA ALA A 49 -0.57 9.13 0.05
C ALA A 49 -0.30 7.71 0.59
N ARG A 50 -0.23 7.55 1.91
CA ARG A 50 -0.05 6.23 2.55
C ARG A 50 -1.28 5.33 2.34
N ALA A 51 -2.49 5.87 2.47
CA ALA A 51 -3.72 5.12 2.25
C ALA A 51 -3.81 4.56 0.82
N ARG A 52 -3.46 5.38 -0.19
CA ARG A 52 -3.40 4.91 -1.59
C ARG A 52 -2.38 3.80 -1.79
N LYS A 53 -1.21 3.89 -1.16
CA LYS A 53 -0.21 2.81 -1.18
C LYS A 53 -0.74 1.53 -0.54
N ILE A 54 -1.43 1.64 0.60
CA ILE A 54 -2.09 0.51 1.27
C ILE A 54 -3.15 -0.13 0.35
N GLU A 55 -4.03 0.66 -0.27
CA GLU A 55 -5.05 0.14 -1.20
C GLU A 55 -4.42 -0.62 -2.39
N ARG A 56 -3.32 -0.09 -2.93
CA ARG A 56 -2.58 -0.77 -4.01
C ARG A 56 -1.89 -2.02 -3.51
N PHE A 57 -1.25 -1.99 -2.34
CA PHE A 57 -0.52 -3.12 -1.78
C PHE A 57 -1.43 -4.28 -1.34
N LEU A 58 -2.73 -4.02 -1.13
CA LEU A 58 -3.74 -5.07 -0.94
C LEU A 58 -4.01 -5.88 -2.23
N SER A 59 -3.57 -5.40 -3.40
CA SER A 59 -3.64 -6.15 -4.65
C SER A 59 -2.46 -7.11 -4.78
N GLN A 60 -2.73 -8.33 -5.24
CA GLN A 60 -1.71 -9.34 -5.50
C GLN A 60 -2.01 -10.11 -6.79
N PRO A 61 -0.98 -10.57 -7.52
CA PRO A 61 -1.18 -11.46 -8.66
C PRO A 61 -1.61 -12.85 -8.18
N PHE A 62 -2.77 -13.32 -8.64
CA PHE A 62 -3.25 -14.67 -8.33
C PHE A 62 -2.79 -15.69 -9.37
N PHE A 63 -2.39 -16.88 -8.92
CA PHE A 63 -2.03 -18.00 -9.81
C PHE A 63 -3.11 -18.32 -10.85
N VAL A 64 -4.39 -18.26 -10.44
CA VAL A 64 -5.53 -18.51 -11.34
C VAL A 64 -5.76 -17.38 -12.36
N ALA A 65 -5.25 -16.19 -12.08
CA ALA A 65 -5.42 -15.00 -12.92
C ALA A 65 -4.23 -14.76 -13.85
N GLU A 66 -3.18 -15.59 -13.78
CA GLU A 66 -1.96 -15.46 -14.57
C GLU A 66 -2.24 -15.45 -16.08
N VAL A 67 -3.18 -16.28 -16.53
CA VAL A 67 -3.60 -16.37 -17.95
C VAL A 67 -4.24 -15.07 -18.47
N PHE A 68 -4.86 -14.28 -17.58
CA PHE A 68 -5.54 -13.03 -17.94
C PHE A 68 -4.67 -11.79 -17.70
N THR A 69 -3.82 -11.82 -16.69
CA THR A 69 -3.00 -10.68 -16.26
C THR A 69 -1.60 -10.70 -16.87
N GLY A 70 -1.14 -11.84 -17.38
CA GLY A 70 0.22 -12.04 -17.88
C GLY A 70 1.30 -11.95 -16.78
N SER A 71 0.90 -11.84 -15.51
CA SER A 71 1.79 -11.70 -14.36
C SER A 71 1.77 -12.99 -13.54
N PRO A 72 2.96 -13.54 -13.19
CA PRO A 72 3.02 -14.79 -12.45
C PRO A 72 2.40 -14.64 -11.06
N GLY A 73 1.58 -15.62 -10.67
CA GLY A 73 0.94 -15.64 -9.37
C GLY A 73 1.94 -15.69 -8.22
N LYS A 74 1.58 -15.08 -7.08
CA LYS A 74 2.46 -15.02 -5.90
C LYS A 74 1.76 -15.44 -4.63
N TYR A 75 2.49 -16.18 -3.80
CA TYR A 75 2.11 -16.49 -2.43
C TYR A 75 2.93 -15.61 -1.49
N VAL A 76 2.26 -14.99 -0.51
CA VAL A 76 2.88 -14.08 0.45
C VAL A 76 2.68 -14.63 1.85
N GLY A 77 3.75 -14.78 2.62
CA GLY A 77 3.67 -15.28 3.99
C GLY A 77 3.06 -14.25 4.94
N LEU A 78 2.36 -14.72 5.98
CA LEU A 78 1.72 -13.83 6.97
C LEU A 78 2.70 -12.82 7.60
N ALA A 79 3.89 -13.27 7.99
CA ALA A 79 4.91 -12.41 8.57
C ALA A 79 5.39 -11.33 7.59
N GLU A 80 5.52 -11.67 6.31
CA GLU A 80 5.90 -10.72 5.26
C GLU A 80 4.80 -9.69 5.00
N THR A 81 3.53 -10.12 5.04
CA THR A 81 2.38 -9.22 4.92
C THR A 81 2.36 -8.21 6.06
N ILE A 82 2.50 -8.67 7.31
CA ILE A 82 2.52 -7.78 8.49
C ILE A 82 3.69 -6.80 8.39
N ARG A 83 4.90 -7.28 8.08
CA ARG A 83 6.07 -6.43 7.87
C ARG A 83 5.83 -5.38 6.78
N GLY A 84 5.28 -5.79 5.65
CA GLY A 84 5.00 -4.88 4.53
C GLY A 84 4.06 -3.74 4.91
N PHE A 85 2.96 -4.04 5.60
CA PHE A 85 2.05 -3.00 6.07
C PHE A 85 2.66 -2.11 7.15
N GLN A 86 3.47 -2.66 8.06
CA GLN A 86 4.17 -1.85 9.07
C GLN A 86 5.12 -0.83 8.44
N LEU A 87 5.88 -1.22 7.41
CA LEU A 87 6.79 -0.32 6.68
C LEU A 87 6.06 0.81 5.95
N ILE A 88 4.88 0.52 5.37
CA ILE A 88 4.04 1.56 4.75
C ILE A 88 3.48 2.50 5.84
N LEU A 89 3.03 1.95 6.97
CA LEU A 89 2.47 2.71 8.08
C LEU A 89 3.51 3.52 8.87
N SER A 90 4.78 3.10 8.91
CA SER A 90 5.88 3.82 9.56
C SER A 90 6.38 5.00 8.73
N GLY A 91 6.14 4.98 7.41
CA GLY A 91 6.59 6.00 6.47
C GLY A 91 7.94 5.72 5.84
N GLU A 92 8.56 4.58 6.11
CA GLU A 92 9.86 4.20 5.53
C GLU A 92 9.82 4.13 4.00
N LEU A 93 8.63 3.93 3.43
CA LEU A 93 8.41 3.81 1.98
C LEU A 93 7.66 5.01 1.40
N ASP A 94 7.65 6.16 2.10
CA ASP A 94 6.96 7.37 1.64
C ASP A 94 7.55 7.92 0.32
N GLY A 95 8.85 7.72 0.08
CA GLY A 95 9.52 8.12 -1.15
C GLY A 95 9.16 7.29 -2.39
N LEU A 96 8.59 6.09 -2.22
CA LEU A 96 8.26 5.21 -3.34
C LEU A 96 6.96 5.64 -4.04
N PRO A 97 6.87 5.54 -5.38
CA PRO A 97 5.65 5.87 -6.11
C PRO A 97 4.52 4.86 -5.84
N GLU A 98 3.26 5.31 -5.82
CA GLU A 98 2.09 4.45 -5.58
C GLU A 98 2.02 3.25 -6.54
N GLN A 99 2.45 3.45 -7.80
CA GLN A 99 2.44 2.42 -8.83
C GLN A 99 3.35 1.22 -8.51
N ALA A 100 4.37 1.42 -7.67
CA ALA A 100 5.26 0.36 -7.24
C ALA A 100 4.55 -0.67 -6.34
N PHE A 101 3.46 -0.27 -5.67
CA PHE A 101 2.69 -1.15 -4.78
C PHE A 101 1.58 -1.91 -5.50
N TYR A 102 1.37 -1.68 -6.80
CA TYR A 102 0.29 -2.32 -7.55
C TYR A 102 0.71 -3.69 -8.11
N LEU A 103 -0.11 -4.73 -7.87
CA LEU A 103 0.12 -6.11 -8.32
C LEU A 103 1.53 -6.62 -8.02
N VAL A 104 1.90 -6.56 -6.74
CA VAL A 104 3.16 -7.10 -6.22
C VAL A 104 2.86 -8.18 -5.17
N GLY A 105 3.82 -9.06 -4.90
CA GLY A 105 3.70 -10.05 -3.84
C GLY A 105 4.02 -9.44 -2.48
N ASN A 106 5.31 -9.27 -2.20
CA ASN A 106 5.79 -8.72 -0.93
C ASN A 106 6.35 -7.30 -1.09
N ILE A 107 6.82 -6.74 0.02
CA ILE A 107 7.31 -5.35 0.06
C ILE A 107 8.66 -5.15 -0.64
N ASP A 108 9.48 -6.20 -0.72
CA ASP A 108 10.78 -6.14 -1.40
C ASP A 108 10.58 -6.04 -2.92
N GLU A 109 9.55 -6.70 -3.45
CA GLU A 109 9.14 -6.55 -4.84
C GLU A 109 8.59 -5.16 -5.15
N ALA A 110 7.84 -4.56 -4.23
CA ALA A 110 7.40 -3.17 -4.36
C ALA A 110 8.61 -2.23 -4.48
N SER A 111 9.62 -2.43 -3.64
CA SER A 111 10.87 -1.66 -3.67
C SER A 111 11.65 -1.86 -4.97
N THR A 112 11.75 -3.10 -5.45
CA THR A 112 12.40 -3.41 -6.73
C THR A 112 11.66 -2.77 -7.91
N LYS A 113 10.33 -2.82 -7.90
CA LYS A 113 9.50 -2.20 -8.93
C LYS A 113 9.63 -0.69 -8.93
N ALA A 114 9.80 -0.05 -7.77
CA ALA A 114 10.05 1.38 -7.69
C ALA A 114 11.37 1.77 -8.38
N ILE A 115 12.45 1.01 -8.16
CA ILE A 115 13.74 1.24 -8.81
C ILE A 115 13.59 1.18 -10.33
N ASN A 116 12.92 0.15 -10.85
CA ASN A 116 12.70 -0.01 -12.29
C ASN A 116 11.91 1.17 -12.88
N LEU A 117 10.87 1.65 -12.18
CA LEU A 117 10.07 2.81 -12.60
C LEU A 117 10.90 4.11 -12.62
N GLU A 118 11.81 4.29 -11.66
CA GLU A 118 12.73 5.43 -11.65
C GLU A 118 13.72 5.38 -12.81
N GLU A 119 14.28 4.20 -13.09
CA GLU A 119 15.20 4.00 -14.21
C GLU A 119 14.52 4.28 -15.56
N GLU A 120 13.32 3.74 -15.77
CA GLU A 120 12.53 4.00 -16.98
C GLU A 120 12.20 5.49 -17.14
N SER A 121 11.94 6.20 -16.04
CA SER A 121 11.67 7.64 -16.05
C SER A 121 12.91 8.47 -16.40
N LYS A 122 14.12 7.99 -16.05
CA LYS A 122 15.39 8.62 -16.43
C LYS A 122 15.74 8.37 -17.90
N LEU A 123 15.43 7.18 -18.42
CA LEU A 123 15.66 6.81 -19.83
C LEU A 123 14.73 7.54 -20.81
N LYS A 124 13.57 8.01 -20.34
CA LYS A 124 12.58 8.77 -21.14
C LYS A 124 12.77 10.29 -21.10
N LYS A 125 13.75 10.80 -20.33
CA LYS A 125 14.16 12.20 -20.29
C LYS A 125 15.39 12.43 -21.16
#